data_AF-A0A7V6WHS9-F1
#
_entry.id   AF-A0A7V6WHS9-F1
#
_cell.length_a   1.000
_cell.length_b   1.000
_cell.length_c   1.000
_cell.angle_alpha   90.00
_cell.angle_beta   90.00
_cell.angle_gamma   90.00
#
_symmetry.space_group_name_H-M   'P 1'
#
loop_
_entity.id
_entity.type
_entity.pdbx_description
1 polymer ?
#
loop_
_entity_poly.entity_id
_entity_poly.type
_entity_poly.pdbx_seq_one_letter_code
_entity_poly.pdbx_strand_id
1 'polypeptide(L)' 'MKKATERYQPPLGLFGHIHEGKGVKRIGRTICINPGSSYEQSMLLGVVIQLKKNGIGNYILTAG' A
#
# COMPACT_ATOMS: atom_id res chain seq x y z
N MET A 1 -3.09 5.89 11.26
CA MET A 1 -2.04 5.82 10.21
C MET A 1 -1.44 7.17 9.84
N LYS A 2 -2.20 8.16 9.35
CA LYS A 2 -1.67 9.45 8.85
C LYS A 2 -0.66 10.16 9.77
N LYS A 3 -0.97 10.35 11.06
CA LYS A 3 -0.07 10.98 12.04
C LYS A 3 1.28 10.25 12.19
N ALA A 4 1.28 8.92 12.17
CA ALA A 4 2.50 8.12 12.26
C ALA A 4 3.34 8.23 10.98
N THR A 5 2.69 8.18 9.82
CA THR A 5 3.34 8.40 8.52
C THR A 5 3.96 9.79 8.44
N GLU A 6 3.24 10.83 8.87
CA GLU A 6 3.71 12.21 8.88
C GLU A 6 4.93 12.37 9.79
N ARG A 7 4.90 11.78 11.00
CA ARG A 7 5.98 11.87 11.99
C ARG A 7 7.25 11.11 11.60
N TYR A 8 7.12 9.87 11.14
CA TYR A 8 8.28 8.99 10.92
C TYR A 8 8.76 8.93 9.46
N GLN A 9 7.90 9.35 8.52
CA GLN A 9 8.21 9.38 7.10
C GLN A 9 8.86 8.07 6.57
N PRO A 10 8.32 6.86 6.84
CA PRO A 10 8.93 5.65 6.31
C PRO A 10 8.93 5.65 4.77
N PRO A 11 9.79 4.86 4.10
CA PRO A 11 9.76 4.78 2.64
C PRO A 11 8.47 4.16 2.09
N LEU A 12 7.80 3.31 2.89
CA LEU A 12 6.57 2.59 2.54
C LEU A 12 5.64 2.47 3.75
N GLY A 13 4.34 2.68 3.53
CA GLY A 13 3.28 2.25 4.44
C GLY A 13 2.38 1.24 3.72
N LEU A 14 2.35 0.00 4.21
CA LEU A 14 1.44 -1.03 3.72
C LEU A 14 0.27 -1.15 4.68
N PHE A 15 -0.95 -1.01 4.16
CA PHE A 15 -2.16 -0.90 4.96
C PHE A 15 -3.23 -1.88 4.48
N GLY A 16 -4.10 -2.27 5.40
CA GLY A 16 -5.25 -3.16 5.21
C GLY A 16 -5.92 -3.35 6.57
N HIS A 17 -7.17 -3.84 6.61
CA HIS A 17 -7.82 -4.39 7.81
C HIS A 17 -9.22 -4.90 7.44
N ILE A 18 -10.17 -4.00 7.18
CA ILE A 18 -11.59 -4.30 6.89
C ILE A 18 -12.18 -3.16 6.06
N HIS A 19 -11.61 -2.83 4.89
CA HIS A 19 -12.20 -1.80 4.01
C HIS A 19 -11.87 -2.11 2.54
N GLU A 20 -12.91 -2.06 1.71
CA GLU A 20 -12.95 -2.40 0.28
C GLU A 20 -12.15 -1.45 -0.63
N GLY A 21 -11.53 -0.40 -0.07
CA GLY A 21 -10.85 0.64 -0.83
C GLY A 21 -9.42 0.29 -1.24
N LYS A 22 -9.24 -0.18 -2.49
CA LYS A 22 -7.94 -0.24 -3.17
C LYS A 22 -7.42 1.18 -3.44
N GLY A 23 -6.15 1.45 -3.13
CA GLY A 23 -5.58 2.78 -3.40
C GLY A 23 -4.10 2.94 -3.10
N VAL A 24 -3.51 3.93 -3.76
CA VAL A 24 -2.14 4.38 -3.52
C VAL A 24 -2.14 5.88 -3.31
N LYS A 25 -1.45 6.33 -2.26
CA LYS A 25 -1.33 7.75 -1.93
C LYS A 25 0.08 8.06 -1.44
N ARG A 26 0.58 9.26 -1.76
CA ARG A 26 1.81 9.77 -1.15
C ARG A 26 1.49 10.69 0.03
N ILE A 27 2.26 10.53 1.10
CA ILE A 27 2.25 11.42 2.27
C ILE A 27 3.70 11.80 2.54
N GLY A 28 4.08 13.02 2.14
CA GLY A 28 5.50 13.42 2.11
C GLY A 28 6.32 12.49 1.22
N ARG A 29 7.40 11.91 1.75
CA ARG A 29 8.24 10.93 1.03
C ARG A 29 7.69 9.50 1.08
N THR A 30 6.68 9.25 1.92
CA THR A 30 6.12 7.91 2.09
C THR A 30 5.15 7.58 0.97
N ILE A 31 5.32 6.43 0.33
CA ILE A 31 4.27 5.80 -0.48
C ILE A 31 3.40 4.95 0.44
N CYS A 32 2.10 5.18 0.43
CA CYS A 32 1.10 4.43 1.17
C CYS A 32 0.28 3.60 0.20
N ILE A 33 0.25 2.27 0.39
CA ILE A 33 -0.47 1.34 -0.47
C ILE A 33 -1.47 0.55 0.36
N ASN A 34 -2.71 0.51 -0.11
CA ASN A 34 -3.72 -0.45 0.30
C ASN A 34 -4.13 -1.27 -0.94
N PRO A 35 -3.79 -2.57 -1.01
CA PRO A 35 -4.26 -3.42 -2.11
C PRO A 35 -5.78 -3.60 -2.12
N GLY A 36 -6.46 -3.36 -1.00
CA GLY A 36 -7.89 -3.55 -0.83
C GLY A 36 -8.24 -4.97 -0.43
N SER A 37 -9.54 -5.24 -0.29
CA SER A 37 -10.12 -6.57 -0.13
C SER A 37 -11.33 -6.67 -1.05
N SER A 38 -11.49 -7.81 -1.72
CA SER A 38 -12.70 -8.12 -2.51
C SER A 38 -13.21 -9.51 -2.16
N TYR A 39 -13.55 -9.68 -0.88
CA TYR A 39 -14.01 -10.94 -0.32
C TYR A 39 -15.32 -11.43 -0.96
N GLU A 40 -16.31 -10.54 -1.10
CA GLU A 40 -17.59 -10.85 -1.71
C GLU A 40 -17.46 -11.32 -3.17
N GLN A 41 -16.41 -10.88 -3.87
CA GLN A 41 -16.14 -11.28 -5.26
C GLN A 41 -15.18 -12.47 -5.35
N SER A 42 -14.82 -13.09 -4.21
CA SER A 42 -13.85 -14.18 -4.13
C SER A 42 -12.51 -13.87 -4.82
N MET A 43 -12.10 -12.59 -4.83
CA MET A 43 -10.85 -12.15 -5.44
C MET A 43 -9.80 -11.81 -4.40
N LEU A 44 -8.60 -12.36 -4.58
CA LEU A 44 -7.40 -12.01 -3.86
C LEU A 44 -6.79 -10.74 -4.44
N LEU A 45 -6.85 -9.65 -3.68
CA LEU A 45 -6.17 -8.40 -4.01
C LEU A 45 -4.80 -8.36 -3.33
N GLY A 46 -3.78 -7.90 -4.06
CA GLY A 46 -2.41 -7.84 -3.57
C GLY A 46 -1.60 -6.70 -4.17
N VAL A 47 -0.35 -6.63 -3.73
CA VAL A 47 0.63 -5.71 -4.31
C VAL A 47 2.00 -6.39 -4.37
N VAL A 48 2.66 -6.29 -5.52
CA VAL A 48 4.08 -6.62 -5.69
C VAL A 48 4.87 -5.33 -5.65
N ILE A 49 5.89 -5.28 -4.81
CA ILE A 49 6.69 -4.07 -4.57
C ILE A 49 8.17 -4.40 -4.77
N GLN A 50 8.84 -3.62 -5.61
CA GLN A 50 10.28 -3.69 -5.76
C GLN A 50 10.96 -2.91 -4.64
N LEU A 51 11.78 -3.59 -3.84
CA LEU A 51 12.63 -2.94 -2.84
C LEU A 51 13.96 -2.53 -3.48
N LYS A 52 14.44 -1.32 -3.18
CA LYS A 52 15.73 -0.78 -3.62
C LYS A 52 16.56 -0.40 -2.40
N LYS A 53 17.89 -0.35 -2.57
CA LYS A 53 18.84 0.04 -1.50
C LYS A 53 18.46 1.36 -0.80
N ASN A 54 17.90 2.32 -1.55
CA ASN A 54 17.55 3.65 -1.06
C ASN A 54 16.04 3.94 -1.07
N GLY A 55 15.17 2.92 -1.04
CA GLY A 55 13.73 3.12 -0.97
C GLY A 55 12.91 2.10 -1.76
N ILE A 56 11.80 2.56 -2.34
CA ILE A 56 10.86 1.72 -3.08
C ILE A 56 10.99 2.01 -4.58
N GLY A 57 11.04 0.94 -5.37
CA GLY A 57 11.00 0.96 -6.82
C GLY A 57 9.57 0.92 -7.36
N ASN A 58 9.37 0.14 -8.42
CA ASN A 58 8.05 -0.05 -9.02
C ASN A 58 7.14 -0.85 -8.08
N TYR A 59 5.84 -0.64 -8.22
CA TYR A 59 4.82 -1.46 -7.58
C TYR A 59 3.71 -1.78 -8.58
N ILE A 60 3.08 -2.94 -8.43
CA ILE A 60 1.96 -3.39 -9.25
C ILE A 60 0.88 -3.92 -8.31
N LEU A 61 -0.36 -3.44 -8.48
CA LEU A 61 -1.52 -3.97 -7.77
C LEU A 61 -2.01 -5.21 -8.53
N THR A 62 -2.17 -6.31 -7.82
CA THR A 62 -2.60 -7.60 -8.38
C THR A 62 -4.03 -7.92 -7.96
N ALA A 63 -4.71 -8.70 -8.79
CA ALA A 63 -6.03 -9.25 -8.52
C ALA A 63 -6.10 -10.63 -9.18
N GLY A 64 -6.67 -11.62 -8.48
CA GLY A 64 -6.81 -12.99 -8.97
C GLY A 64 -7.67 -13.84 -8.07
#